data_AF-A0A7V5H7S5-F1
#
_entry.id   AF-A0A7V5H7S5-F1
#
_cell.length_a   1.000
_cell.length_b   1.000
_cell.length_c   1.000
_cell.angle_alpha   90.00
_cell.angle_beta   90.00
_cell.angle_gamma   90.00
#
_symmetry.space_group_name_H-M   'P 1'
#
loop_
_entity.id
_entity.type
_entity.pdbx_description
1 polymer ?
#
loop_
_entity_poly.entity_id
_entity_poly.type
_entity_poly.pdbx_seq_one_letter_code
_entity_poly.pdbx_strand_id
1 'polypeptide(L)'
;PKGVVVSHRSVVNHNLAMAELFELNENDRMLQFATINFDAAGEEIYPTLQSGATLILRGNEVLISGEQLLNLVEEQQITILDLPTAYWHQLLAELKELNRSIPESLRLLVLGGDKLAAERFKEWLKLGGDRIRTLNTYGPTETTIVSTVFECPNSIEAIDQLGEIPIGRPIANTRAYVLDSNLQPVPPGIPGELFIGGAGVALGYLNREDLTSERFVADPFSEQPGDRMYRTGDLVRMRADGNIEFIGRVDNQVKIRGFRVELDEIEHALLKLPHVKEAAVVAREMQPNNKRLIAYIILNQGQTKAVDQIKADLQQHLPDYMLPSAFIVLDKFPYLPSGKIDRRALPFSPEMVVETQREFVPPANKKEQILADVWQSVLGIQQVSVEDNFFELGGDSILSIQIIALARQKGLQITPVQIFQYQTIRQLAFVATEKEAIHAEQGLVTGTAPLTPIQQWFIEQNFKHPEHWNQSLLLEVHQALDKDHLLNVTRALLEHHDAFRLHLAYEQEKTMQKFSDMPEEIPCYFFDLQNLPRDQIKEAIESTAAKLQTSFDLQKAPLLCIAYFNTGDLPHRLLIVVHHLAMDGVS
;
A
#
# COMPACT_ATOMS: atom_id res chain seq x y z
N PRO A 1 -20.15 14.21 -9.16
CA PRO A 1 -20.53 12.81 -8.85
C PRO A 1 -21.55 12.27 -9.85
N LYS A 2 -21.35 11.04 -10.35
CA LYS A 2 -22.30 10.33 -11.21
C LYS A 2 -23.19 9.44 -10.32
N GLY A 3 -24.48 9.73 -10.23
CA GLY A 3 -25.40 8.90 -9.44
C GLY A 3 -25.82 7.66 -10.22
N VAL A 4 -25.27 6.48 -9.92
CA VAL A 4 -25.64 5.22 -10.60
C VAL A 4 -26.99 4.74 -10.09
N VAL A 5 -27.94 4.52 -11.01
CA VAL A 5 -29.29 4.04 -10.66
C VAL A 5 -29.35 2.53 -10.83
N VAL A 6 -29.15 1.80 -9.73
CA VAL A 6 -29.18 0.33 -9.69
C VAL A 6 -30.62 -0.16 -9.53
N SER A 7 -31.01 -1.17 -10.31
CA SER A 7 -32.35 -1.78 -10.22
C SER A 7 -32.40 -2.87 -9.14
N HIS A 8 -33.58 -3.09 -8.54
CA HIS A 8 -33.76 -4.15 -7.55
C HIS A 8 -33.48 -5.56 -8.14
N ARG A 9 -33.77 -5.76 -9.43
CA ARG A 9 -33.44 -7.02 -10.14
C ARG A 9 -31.93 -7.28 -10.16
N SER A 10 -31.15 -6.23 -10.40
CA SER A 10 -29.68 -6.32 -10.45
C SER A 10 -29.11 -6.67 -9.06
N VAL A 11 -29.63 -6.03 -8.01
CA VAL A 11 -29.27 -6.34 -6.61
C VAL A 11 -29.63 -7.79 -6.26
N VAL A 12 -30.84 -8.25 -6.59
CA VAL A 12 -31.25 -9.65 -6.30
C VAL A 12 -30.37 -10.66 -7.04
N ASN A 13 -30.06 -10.41 -8.32
CA ASN A 13 -29.15 -11.27 -9.08
C ASN A 13 -27.77 -11.38 -8.41
N HIS A 14 -27.20 -10.23 -8.06
CA HIS A 14 -25.93 -10.15 -7.38
C HIS A 14 -25.96 -10.90 -6.04
N ASN A 15 -26.97 -10.64 -5.20
CA ASN A 15 -27.04 -11.24 -3.88
C ASN A 15 -27.15 -12.76 -3.92
N LEU A 16 -27.98 -13.30 -4.82
CA LEU A 16 -28.12 -14.74 -5.00
C LEU A 16 -26.82 -15.36 -5.49
N ALA A 17 -26.13 -14.71 -6.44
CA ALA A 17 -24.84 -15.17 -6.93
C ALA A 17 -23.75 -15.17 -5.83
N MET A 18 -23.69 -14.11 -5.01
CA MET A 18 -22.72 -14.01 -3.91
C MET A 18 -23.04 -15.00 -2.79
N ALA A 19 -24.31 -15.21 -2.44
CA ALA A 19 -24.67 -16.21 -1.43
C ALA A 19 -24.26 -17.63 -1.84
N GLU A 20 -24.42 -17.98 -3.12
CA GLU A 20 -23.95 -19.26 -3.66
C GLU A 20 -22.42 -19.33 -3.71
N LEU A 21 -21.75 -18.31 -4.27
CA LEU A 21 -20.29 -18.27 -4.39
C LEU A 21 -19.59 -18.28 -3.03
N PHE A 22 -20.10 -17.55 -2.05
CA PHE A 22 -19.53 -17.49 -0.71
C PHE A 22 -19.95 -18.68 0.15
N GLU A 23 -20.87 -19.52 -0.34
CA GLU A 23 -21.46 -20.65 0.40
C GLU A 23 -22.05 -20.19 1.75
N LEU A 24 -22.78 -19.06 1.73
CA LEU A 24 -23.34 -18.44 2.93
C LEU A 24 -24.38 -19.35 3.60
N ASN A 25 -24.27 -19.48 4.92
CA ASN A 25 -25.25 -20.16 5.76
C ASN A 25 -25.42 -19.44 7.12
N GLU A 26 -26.34 -19.92 7.97
CA GLU A 26 -26.68 -19.30 9.25
C GLU A 26 -25.53 -19.23 10.27
N ASN A 27 -24.46 -20.00 10.09
CA ASN A 27 -23.29 -19.98 10.97
C ASN A 27 -22.26 -18.93 10.55
N ASP A 28 -22.44 -18.28 9.40
CA ASP A 28 -21.49 -17.29 8.91
C ASP A 28 -21.62 -15.94 9.62
N ARG A 29 -20.49 -15.27 9.71
CA ARG A 29 -20.31 -14.00 10.40
C ARG A 29 -19.51 -13.08 9.49
N MET A 30 -20.20 -12.17 8.82
CA MET A 30 -19.63 -11.22 7.86
C MET A 30 -19.31 -9.90 8.57
N LEU A 31 -18.12 -9.35 8.34
CA LEU A 31 -17.81 -7.98 8.77
C LEU A 31 -18.43 -6.96 7.81
N GLN A 32 -19.16 -5.98 8.35
CA GLN A 32 -19.56 -4.78 7.63
C GLN A 32 -18.39 -3.78 7.68
N PHE A 33 -17.54 -3.78 6.65
CA PHE A 33 -16.31 -3.01 6.59
C PHE A 33 -16.46 -1.72 5.76
N ALA A 34 -16.98 -1.85 4.53
CA ALA A 34 -17.12 -0.76 3.59
C ALA A 34 -18.02 0.37 4.12
N THR A 35 -17.85 1.59 3.63
CA THR A 35 -18.80 2.67 3.97
C THR A 35 -20.10 2.43 3.18
N ILE A 36 -21.26 2.74 3.75
CA ILE A 36 -22.56 2.64 3.05
C ILE A 36 -22.68 3.53 1.80
N ASN A 37 -21.74 4.46 1.59
CA ASN A 37 -21.67 5.26 0.36
C ASN A 37 -21.07 4.48 -0.83
N PHE A 38 -20.52 3.29 -0.59
CA PHE A 38 -20.01 2.39 -1.62
C PHE A 38 -20.90 1.16 -1.74
N ASP A 39 -20.98 0.67 -2.97
CA ASP A 39 -21.78 -0.50 -3.35
C ASP A 39 -21.27 -1.79 -2.71
N ALA A 40 -19.97 -1.91 -2.40
CA ALA A 40 -19.39 -3.00 -1.61
C ALA A 40 -20.11 -3.23 -0.26
N ALA A 41 -20.60 -2.17 0.40
CA ALA A 41 -21.41 -2.35 1.61
C ALA A 41 -22.69 -3.14 1.33
N GLY A 42 -23.23 -3.08 0.12
CA GLY A 42 -24.34 -3.91 -0.33
C GLY A 42 -23.99 -5.39 -0.43
N GLU A 43 -22.78 -5.74 -0.89
CA GLU A 43 -22.27 -7.13 -0.93
C GLU A 43 -22.05 -7.68 0.49
N GLU A 44 -21.63 -6.85 1.42
CA GLU A 44 -21.49 -7.25 2.83
C GLU A 44 -22.85 -7.43 3.51
N ILE A 45 -23.82 -6.53 3.25
CA ILE A 45 -25.09 -6.48 3.99
C ILE A 45 -26.11 -7.46 3.42
N TYR A 46 -26.45 -7.34 2.14
CA TYR A 46 -27.67 -7.98 1.63
C TYR A 46 -27.56 -9.51 1.47
N PRO A 47 -26.47 -10.08 0.91
CA PRO A 47 -26.26 -11.53 0.87
C PRO A 47 -26.22 -12.15 2.27
N THR A 48 -25.59 -11.48 3.23
CA THR A 48 -25.51 -11.93 4.63
C THR A 48 -26.90 -12.05 5.24
N LEU A 49 -27.69 -10.98 5.17
CA LEU A 49 -29.02 -10.95 5.80
C LEU A 49 -30.02 -11.93 5.15
N GLN A 50 -29.97 -12.12 3.82
CA GLN A 50 -30.89 -13.06 3.16
C GLN A 50 -30.57 -14.53 3.48
N SER A 51 -29.30 -14.85 3.76
CA SER A 51 -28.85 -16.23 4.03
C SER A 51 -28.98 -16.62 5.50
N GLY A 52 -29.51 -15.74 6.35
CA GLY A 52 -29.62 -15.98 7.80
C GLY A 52 -28.30 -15.87 8.57
N ALA A 53 -27.24 -15.40 7.91
CA ALA A 53 -25.93 -15.16 8.51
C ALA A 53 -25.95 -13.92 9.43
N THR A 54 -24.91 -13.77 10.24
CA THR A 54 -24.77 -12.62 11.15
C THR A 54 -23.90 -11.52 10.52
N LEU A 55 -24.41 -10.29 10.50
CA LEU A 55 -23.63 -9.12 10.11
C LEU A 55 -23.00 -8.46 11.36
N ILE A 56 -21.67 -8.35 11.40
CA ILE A 56 -20.90 -7.74 12.48
C ILE A 56 -20.54 -6.31 12.08
N LEU A 57 -20.99 -5.32 12.83
CA LEU A 57 -20.65 -3.93 12.57
C LEU A 57 -19.29 -3.59 13.15
N ARG A 58 -18.42 -2.96 12.36
CA ARG A 58 -17.05 -2.60 12.76
C ARG A 58 -16.94 -1.47 13.80
N GLY A 59 -18.07 -0.89 14.22
CA GLY A 59 -18.13 0.25 15.16
C GLY A 59 -17.77 1.60 14.53
N ASN A 60 -17.59 2.63 15.36
CA ASN A 60 -17.32 4.01 14.93
C ASN A 60 -15.85 4.29 14.57
N GLU A 61 -14.95 3.31 14.70
CA GLU A 61 -13.53 3.48 14.38
C GLU A 61 -13.35 3.48 12.86
N VAL A 62 -13.04 4.65 12.32
CA VAL A 62 -13.06 4.95 10.87
C VAL A 62 -11.99 4.17 10.10
N LEU A 63 -10.91 3.74 10.76
CA LEU A 63 -9.85 2.89 10.22
C LEU A 63 -9.37 1.95 11.32
N ILE A 64 -9.60 0.66 11.14
CA ILE A 64 -9.15 -0.38 12.05
C ILE A 64 -7.71 -0.70 11.63
N SER A 65 -6.72 -0.61 12.53
CA SER A 65 -5.39 -1.15 12.22
C SER A 65 -5.51 -2.66 11.93
N GLY A 66 -4.57 -3.24 11.20
CA GLY A 66 -4.55 -4.67 10.97
C GLY A 66 -4.61 -5.47 12.29
N GLU A 67 -3.91 -5.02 13.33
CA GLU A 67 -4.00 -5.64 14.67
C GLU A 67 -5.43 -5.59 15.25
N GLN A 68 -6.06 -4.42 15.23
CA GLN A 68 -7.44 -4.26 15.73
C GLN A 68 -8.43 -5.09 14.91
N LEU A 69 -8.19 -5.24 13.60
CA LEU A 69 -9.06 -6.02 12.72
C LEU A 69 -8.94 -7.50 13.08
N LEU A 70 -7.73 -8.00 13.28
CA LEU A 70 -7.50 -9.38 13.67
C LEU A 70 -8.05 -9.68 15.06
N ASN A 71 -7.92 -8.76 16.02
CA ASN A 71 -8.59 -8.86 17.32
C ASN A 71 -10.09 -8.97 17.14
N LEU A 72 -10.70 -8.11 16.31
CA LEU A 72 -12.13 -8.14 16.06
C LEU A 72 -12.56 -9.47 15.40
N VAL A 73 -11.78 -9.97 14.43
CA VAL A 73 -12.05 -11.25 13.77
C VAL A 73 -12.02 -12.40 14.77
N GLU A 74 -11.03 -12.41 15.66
CA GLU A 74 -10.88 -13.44 16.69
C GLU A 74 -11.98 -13.33 17.76
N GLU A 75 -12.23 -12.15 18.32
CA GLU A 75 -13.22 -11.92 19.37
C GLU A 75 -14.66 -12.17 18.88
N GLN A 76 -14.98 -11.74 17.67
CA GLN A 76 -16.32 -11.88 17.09
C GLN A 76 -16.47 -13.14 16.26
N GLN A 77 -15.44 -13.99 16.16
CA GLN A 77 -15.43 -15.22 15.37
C GLN A 77 -15.87 -14.97 13.92
N ILE A 78 -15.35 -13.92 13.30
CA ILE A 78 -15.70 -13.54 11.92
C ILE A 78 -15.22 -14.63 10.96
N THR A 79 -16.10 -15.05 10.05
CA THR A 79 -15.83 -16.13 9.09
C THR A 79 -15.53 -15.60 7.68
N ILE A 80 -16.00 -14.39 7.36
CA ILE A 80 -15.86 -13.80 6.03
C ILE A 80 -15.42 -12.34 6.15
N LEU A 81 -14.41 -11.97 5.36
CA LEU A 81 -13.97 -10.60 5.15
C LEU A 81 -14.09 -10.23 3.67
N ASP A 82 -14.70 -9.09 3.37
CA ASP A 82 -14.59 -8.42 2.08
C ASP A 82 -13.81 -7.12 2.29
N LEU A 83 -12.66 -7.01 1.62
CA LEU A 83 -11.71 -5.92 1.81
C LEU A 83 -11.29 -5.31 0.48
N PRO A 84 -11.17 -3.97 0.40
CA PRO A 84 -10.44 -3.34 -0.69
C PRO A 84 -9.02 -3.90 -0.75
N THR A 85 -8.55 -4.28 -1.94
CA THR A 85 -7.21 -4.88 -2.13
C THR A 85 -6.09 -3.99 -1.56
N ALA A 86 -6.25 -2.66 -1.66
CA ALA A 86 -5.30 -1.70 -1.10
C ALA A 86 -5.21 -1.75 0.43
N TYR A 87 -6.32 -1.97 1.12
CA TYR A 87 -6.33 -2.13 2.57
C TYR A 87 -5.74 -3.49 2.98
N TRP A 88 -6.06 -4.55 2.24
CA TRP A 88 -5.45 -5.87 2.46
C TRP A 88 -3.92 -5.84 2.29
N HIS A 89 -3.40 -5.07 1.35
CA HIS A 89 -1.96 -4.84 1.21
C HIS A 89 -1.31 -4.24 2.46
N GLN A 90 -2.02 -3.36 3.17
CA GLN A 90 -1.58 -2.80 4.45
C GLN A 90 -1.66 -3.86 5.55
N LEU A 91 -2.79 -4.56 5.68
CA LEU A 91 -2.97 -5.65 6.63
C LEU A 91 -1.86 -6.69 6.51
N LEU A 92 -1.48 -7.06 5.28
CA LEU A 92 -0.40 -8.01 5.02
C LEU A 92 0.96 -7.52 5.53
N ALA A 93 1.25 -6.22 5.42
CA ALA A 93 2.48 -5.65 5.95
C ALA A 93 2.49 -5.71 7.48
N GLU A 94 1.40 -5.30 8.12
CA GLU A 94 1.25 -5.33 9.57
C GLU A 94 1.30 -6.75 10.14
N LEU A 95 0.70 -7.74 9.45
CA LEU A 95 0.76 -9.15 9.84
C LEU A 95 2.19 -9.68 9.91
N LYS A 96 3.05 -9.28 8.96
CA LYS A 96 4.46 -9.65 8.97
C LYS A 96 5.21 -9.04 10.14
N GLU A 97 4.95 -7.77 10.43
CA GLU A 97 5.58 -7.03 11.53
C GLU A 97 5.18 -7.61 12.90
N LEU A 98 3.91 -7.99 13.06
CA LEU A 98 3.35 -8.51 14.31
C LEU A 98 3.58 -10.02 14.50
N ASN A 99 4.05 -10.72 13.45
CA ASN A 99 4.15 -12.19 13.39
C ASN A 99 2.88 -12.91 13.90
N ARG A 100 1.72 -12.34 13.57
CA ARG A 100 0.43 -12.84 14.03
C ARG A 100 -0.14 -13.81 13.00
N SER A 101 -0.66 -14.94 13.47
CA SER A 101 -1.37 -15.87 12.60
C SER A 101 -2.75 -15.32 12.23
N ILE A 102 -3.24 -15.71 11.06
CA ILE A 102 -4.58 -15.35 10.62
C ILE A 102 -5.60 -16.16 11.44
N PRO A 103 -6.60 -15.53 12.09
CA PRO A 103 -7.54 -16.21 12.98
C PRO A 103 -8.24 -17.42 12.36
N GLU A 104 -8.31 -18.52 13.12
CA GLU A 104 -8.83 -19.81 12.63
C GLU A 104 -10.27 -19.75 12.11
N SER A 105 -11.08 -18.83 12.64
CA SER A 105 -12.48 -18.64 12.24
C SER A 105 -12.63 -18.19 10.78
N LEU A 106 -11.64 -17.47 10.24
CA LEU A 106 -11.70 -16.92 8.89
C LEU A 106 -11.62 -18.05 7.85
N ARG A 107 -12.67 -18.21 7.04
CA ARG A 107 -12.73 -19.22 5.97
C ARG A 107 -12.69 -18.62 4.56
N LEU A 108 -13.13 -17.38 4.41
CA LEU A 108 -13.27 -16.70 3.12
C LEU A 108 -12.74 -15.26 3.20
N LEU A 109 -11.89 -14.92 2.24
CA LEU A 109 -11.41 -13.56 2.00
C LEU A 109 -11.80 -13.13 0.59
N VAL A 110 -12.52 -12.01 0.49
CA VAL A 110 -12.89 -11.37 -0.78
C VAL A 110 -12.04 -10.12 -0.94
N LEU A 111 -11.40 -9.99 -2.09
CA LEU A 111 -10.53 -8.87 -2.45
C LEU A 111 -11.02 -8.25 -3.74
N GLY A 112 -11.23 -6.94 -3.73
CA GLY A 112 -11.67 -6.22 -4.92
C GLY A 112 -11.27 -4.76 -4.93
N GLY A 113 -11.61 -4.07 -6.00
CA GLY A 113 -11.40 -2.63 -6.14
C GLY A 113 -10.00 -2.22 -6.62
N ASP A 114 -8.94 -3.02 -6.44
CA ASP A 114 -7.60 -2.78 -7.01
C ASP A 114 -6.98 -4.03 -7.68
N LYS A 115 -5.83 -3.88 -8.34
CA LYS A 115 -5.08 -5.01 -8.90
C LYS A 115 -4.49 -5.83 -7.77
N LEU A 116 -4.81 -7.12 -7.71
CA LEU A 116 -4.18 -8.05 -6.77
C LEU A 116 -2.80 -8.48 -7.28
N ALA A 117 -1.74 -7.99 -6.62
CA ALA A 117 -0.36 -8.32 -7.00
C ALA A 117 0.00 -9.76 -6.61
N ALA A 118 0.44 -10.56 -7.59
CA ALA A 118 0.82 -11.96 -7.39
C ALA A 118 1.90 -12.16 -6.32
N GLU A 119 2.92 -11.30 -6.28
CA GLU A 119 3.98 -11.36 -5.26
C GLU A 119 3.44 -11.19 -3.84
N ARG A 120 2.55 -10.21 -3.62
CA ARG A 120 1.92 -10.00 -2.31
C ARG A 120 0.98 -11.14 -1.94
N PHE A 121 0.31 -11.74 -2.92
CA PHE A 121 -0.51 -12.91 -2.68
C PHE A 121 0.32 -14.14 -2.29
N LYS A 122 1.51 -14.34 -2.89
CA LYS A 122 2.46 -15.37 -2.44
C LYS A 122 2.91 -15.16 -1.00
N GLU A 123 3.08 -13.91 -0.56
CA GLU A 123 3.40 -13.59 0.83
C GLU A 123 2.25 -13.93 1.79
N TRP A 124 1.02 -13.65 1.39
CA TRP A 124 -0.17 -14.05 2.14
C TRP A 124 -0.25 -15.57 2.34
N LEU A 125 0.01 -16.35 1.28
CA LEU A 125 0.06 -17.81 1.38
C LEU A 125 1.10 -18.28 2.41
N LYS A 126 2.28 -17.62 2.47
CA LYS A 126 3.34 -17.95 3.45
C LYS A 126 2.94 -17.66 4.91
N LEU A 127 1.95 -16.80 5.13
CA LEU A 127 1.45 -16.45 6.47
C LEU A 127 0.25 -17.29 6.91
N GLY A 128 0.00 -18.43 6.24
CA GLY A 128 -1.15 -19.30 6.50
C GLY A 128 -2.42 -18.84 5.78
N GLY A 129 -2.28 -18.06 4.72
CA GLY A 129 -3.39 -17.68 3.85
C GLY A 129 -3.87 -18.81 2.94
N ASP A 130 -3.10 -19.88 2.79
CA ASP A 130 -3.38 -21.07 1.99
C ASP A 130 -4.57 -21.89 2.49
N ARG A 131 -4.90 -21.82 3.78
CA ARG A 131 -6.11 -22.42 4.36
C ARG A 131 -7.38 -21.61 4.09
N ILE A 132 -7.27 -20.37 3.61
CA ILE A 132 -8.41 -19.47 3.40
C ILE A 132 -8.76 -19.40 1.93
N ARG A 133 -10.03 -19.68 1.61
CA ARG A 133 -10.54 -19.49 0.26
C ARG A 133 -10.47 -18.00 -0.07
N THR A 134 -9.74 -17.62 -1.11
CA THR A 134 -9.58 -16.21 -1.47
C THR A 134 -10.16 -15.94 -2.85
N LEU A 135 -11.05 -14.96 -2.94
CA LEU A 135 -11.69 -14.53 -4.18
C LEU A 135 -11.16 -13.16 -4.60
N ASN A 136 -10.69 -13.06 -5.84
CA ASN A 136 -10.42 -11.78 -6.50
C ASN A 136 -11.64 -11.38 -7.32
N THR A 137 -12.30 -10.29 -6.94
CA THR A 137 -13.55 -9.82 -7.52
C THR A 137 -13.35 -8.55 -8.33
N TYR A 138 -14.14 -8.41 -9.38
CA TYR A 138 -14.12 -7.22 -10.23
C TYR A 138 -15.53 -6.87 -10.68
N GLY A 139 -15.86 -5.60 -10.58
CA GLY A 139 -17.06 -5.02 -11.16
C GLY A 139 -17.07 -3.50 -10.97
N PRO A 140 -17.50 -2.73 -11.97
CA PRO A 140 -17.89 -1.34 -11.76
C PRO A 140 -19.26 -1.23 -11.08
N THR A 141 -19.52 -0.10 -10.42
CA THR A 141 -20.83 0.20 -9.83
C THR A 141 -21.97 0.16 -10.85
N GLU A 142 -21.70 0.53 -12.10
CA GLU A 142 -22.65 0.46 -13.22
C GLU A 142 -23.11 -0.95 -13.59
N THR A 143 -22.44 -1.99 -13.08
CA THR A 143 -22.81 -3.39 -13.28
C THR A 143 -23.10 -4.11 -11.97
N THR A 144 -23.41 -3.33 -10.92
CA THR A 144 -23.84 -3.78 -9.59
C THR A 144 -22.77 -4.60 -8.87
N ILE A 145 -21.85 -3.89 -8.22
CA ILE A 145 -20.85 -4.42 -7.28
C ILE A 145 -19.83 -5.36 -7.95
N VAL A 146 -20.15 -6.63 -8.15
CA VAL A 146 -19.25 -7.65 -8.73
C VAL A 146 -19.86 -8.22 -10.00
N SER A 147 -19.02 -8.34 -11.03
CA SER A 147 -19.39 -8.88 -12.34
C SER A 147 -18.58 -10.11 -12.71
N THR A 148 -17.30 -10.17 -12.31
CA THR A 148 -16.44 -11.34 -12.51
C THR A 148 -15.71 -11.72 -11.23
N VAL A 149 -15.45 -13.01 -11.06
CA VAL A 149 -14.77 -13.58 -9.90
C VAL A 149 -13.70 -14.57 -10.36
N PHE A 150 -12.53 -14.48 -9.73
CA PHE A 150 -11.49 -15.49 -9.81
C PHE A 150 -11.23 -16.08 -8.41
N GLU A 151 -11.26 -17.39 -8.28
CA GLU A 151 -10.82 -18.07 -7.06
C GLU A 151 -9.30 -18.26 -7.12
N CYS A 152 -8.59 -17.61 -6.20
CA CYS A 152 -7.14 -17.65 -6.15
C CYS A 152 -6.66 -19.05 -5.70
N PRO A 153 -5.66 -19.64 -6.38
CA PRO A 153 -5.03 -20.87 -5.91
C PRO A 153 -4.43 -20.73 -4.52
N ASN A 154 -4.36 -21.84 -3.79
CA ASN A 154 -3.81 -21.90 -2.44
C ASN A 154 -2.33 -22.34 -2.37
N SER A 155 -1.61 -22.33 -3.49
CA SER A 155 -0.19 -22.72 -3.53
C SER A 155 0.63 -21.72 -4.35
N ILE A 156 1.88 -21.52 -3.94
CA ILE A 156 2.80 -20.59 -4.58
C ILE A 156 3.09 -21.02 -6.02
N GLU A 157 3.27 -22.32 -6.25
CA GLU A 157 3.57 -22.90 -7.56
C GLU A 157 2.44 -22.64 -8.56
N ALA A 158 1.18 -22.71 -8.12
CA ALA A 158 0.04 -22.41 -8.97
C ALA A 158 -0.05 -20.92 -9.30
N ILE A 159 0.31 -20.03 -8.37
CA ILE A 159 0.38 -18.58 -8.63
C ILE A 159 1.49 -18.26 -9.65
N ASP A 160 2.67 -18.86 -9.51
CA ASP A 160 3.77 -18.66 -10.46
C ASP A 160 3.40 -19.12 -11.89
N GLN A 161 2.60 -20.19 -12.02
CA GLN A 161 2.09 -20.65 -13.33
C GLN A 161 1.06 -19.69 -13.95
N LEU A 162 0.31 -18.94 -13.14
CA LEU A 162 -0.65 -17.94 -13.63
C LEU A 162 0.04 -16.66 -14.13
N GLY A 163 1.22 -16.35 -13.58
CA GLY A 163 1.90 -15.07 -13.77
C GLY A 163 1.15 -13.92 -13.09
N GLU A 164 0.15 -13.39 -13.79
CA GLU A 164 -0.74 -12.33 -13.26
C GLU A 164 -2.05 -12.94 -12.76
N ILE A 165 -2.58 -12.42 -11.64
CA ILE A 165 -3.87 -12.88 -11.10
C ILE A 165 -5.01 -12.27 -11.94
N PRO A 166 -5.83 -13.08 -12.61
CA PRO A 166 -6.92 -12.58 -13.45
C PRO A 166 -8.10 -12.07 -12.60
N ILE A 167 -8.99 -11.31 -13.24
CA ILE A 167 -10.30 -10.92 -12.67
C ILE A 167 -11.38 -11.99 -12.87
N GLY A 168 -11.02 -13.09 -13.54
CA GLY A 168 -11.77 -14.34 -13.55
C GLY A 168 -12.89 -14.38 -14.57
N ARG A 169 -14.01 -15.02 -14.21
CA ARG A 169 -15.14 -15.29 -15.10
C ARG A 169 -16.42 -14.61 -14.62
N PRO A 170 -17.38 -14.35 -15.52
CA PRO A 170 -18.67 -13.75 -15.14
C PRO A 170 -19.42 -14.54 -14.08
N ILE A 171 -20.08 -13.82 -13.17
CA ILE A 171 -21.03 -14.40 -12.21
C ILE A 171 -22.35 -14.79 -12.90
N ALA A 172 -23.28 -15.40 -12.15
CA ALA A 172 -24.58 -15.80 -12.66
C ALA A 172 -25.33 -14.65 -13.36
N ASN A 173 -25.92 -14.97 -14.52
CA ASN A 173 -26.65 -14.05 -15.41
C ASN A 173 -25.87 -12.80 -15.85
N THR A 174 -24.53 -12.87 -15.83
CA THR A 174 -23.64 -11.82 -16.34
C THR A 174 -22.89 -12.33 -17.57
N ARG A 175 -22.69 -11.45 -18.55
CA ARG A 175 -21.86 -11.73 -19.73
C ARG A 175 -20.72 -10.72 -19.79
N ALA A 176 -19.52 -11.20 -20.07
CA ALA A 176 -18.37 -10.35 -20.33
C ALA A 176 -17.94 -10.53 -21.79
N TYR A 177 -17.84 -9.42 -22.51
CA TYR A 177 -17.40 -9.39 -23.90
C TYR A 177 -16.08 -8.62 -23.99
N VAL A 178 -15.10 -9.17 -24.69
CA VAL A 178 -13.85 -8.47 -25.01
C VAL A 178 -13.94 -8.06 -26.47
N LEU A 179 -14.10 -6.74 -26.70
CA LEU A 179 -14.45 -6.20 -28.02
C LEU A 179 -13.36 -5.27 -28.56
N ASP A 180 -13.26 -5.19 -29.89
CA ASP A 180 -12.44 -4.20 -30.59
C ASP A 180 -13.17 -2.85 -30.75
N SER A 181 -12.53 -1.89 -31.43
CA SER A 181 -13.12 -0.56 -31.66
C SER A 181 -14.34 -0.56 -32.59
N ASN A 182 -14.63 -1.66 -33.27
CA ASN A 182 -15.81 -1.86 -34.11
C ASN A 182 -16.91 -2.68 -33.40
N LEU A 183 -16.78 -2.88 -32.08
CA LEU A 183 -17.67 -3.70 -31.26
C LEU A 183 -17.74 -5.16 -31.72
N GLN A 184 -16.65 -5.69 -32.28
CA GLN A 184 -16.55 -7.10 -32.66
C GLN A 184 -15.77 -7.89 -31.59
N PRO A 185 -16.20 -9.12 -31.25
CA PRO A 185 -15.45 -9.97 -30.32
C PRO A 185 -14.04 -10.27 -30.83
N VAL A 186 -13.04 -10.11 -29.97
CA VAL A 186 -11.65 -10.49 -30.28
C VAL A 186 -11.37 -11.95 -29.85
N PRO A 187 -10.47 -12.68 -30.55
CA PRO A 187 -10.08 -14.02 -30.13
C PRO A 187 -9.39 -14.05 -28.76
N PRO A 188 -9.40 -15.19 -28.04
CA PRO A 188 -8.61 -15.38 -26.83
C PRO A 188 -7.12 -15.02 -27.05
N GLY A 189 -6.52 -14.36 -26.07
CA GLY A 189 -5.14 -13.87 -26.12
C GLY A 189 -4.97 -12.46 -26.70
N ILE A 190 -5.97 -11.93 -27.41
CA ILE A 190 -5.92 -10.59 -27.99
C ILE A 190 -6.50 -9.57 -27.00
N PRO A 191 -5.79 -8.47 -26.69
CA PRO A 191 -6.35 -7.37 -25.90
C PRO A 191 -7.55 -6.71 -26.58
N GLY A 192 -8.57 -6.37 -25.78
CA GLY A 192 -9.72 -5.59 -26.21
C GLY A 192 -10.39 -4.88 -25.03
N GLU A 193 -11.36 -4.02 -25.31
CA GLU A 193 -12.11 -3.31 -24.28
C GLU A 193 -13.18 -4.23 -23.69
N LEU A 194 -13.34 -4.19 -22.36
CA LEU A 194 -14.33 -4.98 -21.65
C LEU A 194 -15.72 -4.32 -21.71
N PHE A 195 -16.72 -5.11 -22.10
CA PHE A 195 -18.13 -4.78 -22.02
C PHE A 195 -18.85 -5.81 -21.16
N ILE A 196 -19.78 -5.35 -20.33
CA ILE A 196 -20.52 -6.22 -19.40
C ILE A 196 -22.01 -6.13 -19.68
N GLY A 197 -22.61 -7.26 -20.05
CA GLY A 197 -24.04 -7.41 -20.27
C GLY A 197 -24.71 -8.25 -19.19
N GLY A 198 -26.04 -8.35 -19.25
CA GLY A 198 -26.84 -9.22 -18.39
C GLY A 198 -27.49 -8.51 -17.21
N ALA A 199 -27.88 -9.29 -16.19
CA ALA A 199 -28.77 -8.84 -15.12
C ALA A 199 -28.16 -7.77 -14.20
N GLY A 200 -26.83 -7.73 -14.10
CA GLY A 200 -26.10 -6.75 -13.27
C GLY A 200 -26.09 -5.33 -13.82
N VAL A 201 -26.40 -5.12 -15.11
CA VAL A 201 -26.33 -3.80 -15.74
C VAL A 201 -27.35 -2.83 -15.14
N ALA A 202 -26.87 -1.70 -14.63
CA ALA A 202 -27.68 -0.66 -14.01
C ALA A 202 -28.60 0.05 -15.01
N LEU A 203 -29.56 0.83 -14.51
CA LEU A 203 -30.48 1.59 -15.37
C LEU A 203 -29.75 2.71 -16.13
N GLY A 204 -28.75 3.31 -15.50
CA GLY A 204 -27.97 4.41 -16.06
C GLY A 204 -27.49 5.37 -14.97
N TYR A 205 -27.22 6.60 -15.37
CA TYR A 205 -26.85 7.69 -14.48
C TYR A 205 -28.04 8.64 -14.26
N LEU A 206 -28.31 8.98 -13.00
CA LEU A 206 -29.40 9.88 -12.60
C LEU A 206 -29.21 11.26 -13.23
N ASN A 207 -30.22 11.73 -13.98
CA ASN A 207 -30.25 13.03 -14.67
C ASN A 207 -29.08 13.25 -15.66
N ARG A 208 -28.58 12.17 -16.27
CA ARG A 208 -27.44 12.16 -17.19
C ARG A 208 -27.67 11.20 -18.36
N GLU A 209 -28.71 11.47 -19.14
CA GLU A 209 -29.09 10.65 -20.30
C GLU A 209 -28.01 10.64 -21.38
N ASP A 210 -27.29 11.76 -21.53
CA ASP A 210 -26.12 11.90 -22.40
C ASP A 210 -25.09 10.80 -22.12
N LEU A 211 -24.60 10.76 -20.88
CA LEU A 211 -23.57 9.83 -20.45
C LEU A 211 -24.11 8.39 -20.36
N THR A 212 -25.39 8.25 -20.01
CA THR A 212 -26.06 6.95 -19.99
C THR A 212 -26.06 6.33 -21.39
N SER A 213 -26.43 7.10 -22.42
CA SER A 213 -26.46 6.60 -23.80
C SER A 213 -25.07 6.30 -24.36
N GLU A 214 -24.03 7.01 -23.90
CA GLU A 214 -22.64 6.77 -24.29
C GLU A 214 -22.08 5.47 -23.71
N ARG A 215 -22.40 5.17 -22.43
CA ARG A 215 -21.79 4.06 -21.70
C ARG A 215 -22.66 2.80 -21.62
N PHE A 216 -23.99 2.94 -21.62
CA PHE A 216 -24.95 1.82 -21.60
C PHE A 216 -25.52 1.61 -22.99
N VAL A 217 -24.74 0.95 -23.83
CA VAL A 217 -25.06 0.72 -25.25
C VAL A 217 -25.93 -0.52 -25.44
N ALA A 218 -26.59 -0.66 -26.59
CA ALA A 218 -27.34 -1.87 -26.91
C ALA A 218 -26.42 -3.11 -26.90
N ASP A 219 -26.90 -4.25 -26.40
CA ASP A 219 -26.18 -5.52 -26.46
C ASP A 219 -26.61 -6.30 -27.71
N PRO A 220 -25.81 -6.32 -28.79
CA PRO A 220 -26.16 -7.06 -30.01
C PRO A 220 -25.98 -8.58 -29.85
N PHE A 221 -25.39 -9.05 -28.75
CA PHE A 221 -25.12 -10.45 -28.46
C PHE A 221 -26.17 -11.08 -27.53
N SER A 222 -27.08 -10.27 -26.98
CA SER A 222 -28.23 -10.78 -26.22
C SER A 222 -29.34 -11.26 -27.16
N GLU A 223 -30.00 -12.34 -26.75
CA GLU A 223 -31.21 -12.85 -27.43
C GLU A 223 -32.46 -12.05 -27.04
N GLN A 224 -32.39 -11.22 -25.99
CA GLN A 224 -33.53 -10.44 -25.49
C GLN A 224 -33.52 -9.03 -26.11
N PRO A 225 -34.59 -8.64 -26.83
CA PRO A 225 -34.69 -7.29 -27.37
C PRO A 225 -34.64 -6.22 -26.29
N GLY A 226 -33.78 -5.22 -26.49
CA GLY A 226 -33.64 -4.08 -25.58
C GLY A 226 -32.64 -4.27 -24.44
N ASP A 227 -31.97 -5.43 -24.36
CA ASP A 227 -30.84 -5.60 -23.46
C ASP A 227 -29.69 -4.65 -23.82
N ARG A 228 -28.94 -4.26 -22.77
CA ARG A 228 -27.83 -3.32 -22.85
C ARG A 228 -26.59 -3.93 -22.24
N MET A 229 -25.45 -3.47 -22.72
CA MET A 229 -24.14 -3.74 -22.14
C MET A 229 -23.48 -2.43 -21.71
N TYR A 230 -22.76 -2.48 -20.60
CA TYR A 230 -21.98 -1.37 -20.09
C TYR A 230 -20.55 -1.42 -20.63
N ARG A 231 -20.10 -0.30 -21.20
CA ARG A 231 -18.73 -0.07 -21.67
C ARG A 231 -17.84 0.36 -20.51
N THR A 232 -16.97 -0.54 -20.03
CA THR A 232 -16.26 -0.31 -18.76
C THR A 232 -15.13 0.71 -18.85
N GLY A 233 -14.54 0.88 -20.04
CA GLY A 233 -13.30 1.63 -20.25
C GLY A 233 -12.03 0.88 -19.83
N ASP A 234 -12.14 -0.41 -19.49
CA ASP A 234 -11.02 -1.24 -19.08
C ASP A 234 -10.51 -2.10 -20.24
N LEU A 235 -9.19 -2.11 -20.42
CA LEU A 235 -8.49 -2.96 -21.38
C LEU A 235 -8.19 -4.30 -20.71
N VAL A 236 -8.66 -5.38 -21.33
CA VAL A 236 -8.52 -6.74 -20.81
C VAL A 236 -8.08 -7.71 -21.89
N ARG A 237 -7.69 -8.92 -21.49
CA ARG A 237 -7.43 -10.04 -22.38
C ARG A 237 -8.09 -11.30 -21.82
N MET A 238 -8.92 -11.96 -22.63
CA MET A 238 -9.44 -13.28 -22.29
C MET A 238 -8.37 -14.33 -22.55
N ARG A 239 -8.07 -15.16 -21.55
CA ARG A 239 -7.13 -16.27 -21.64
C ARG A 239 -7.80 -17.49 -22.30
N ALA A 240 -6.98 -18.45 -22.72
CA ALA A 240 -7.46 -19.68 -23.37
C ALA A 240 -8.34 -20.54 -22.44
N ASP A 241 -8.14 -20.41 -21.13
CA ASP A 241 -8.96 -21.03 -20.09
C ASP A 241 -10.26 -20.25 -19.81
N GLY A 242 -10.54 -19.16 -20.53
CA GLY A 242 -11.72 -18.32 -20.34
C GLY A 242 -11.64 -17.34 -19.17
N ASN A 243 -10.56 -17.31 -18.39
CA ASN A 243 -10.35 -16.27 -17.39
C ASN A 243 -10.01 -14.94 -18.06
N ILE A 244 -10.48 -13.83 -17.50
CA ILE A 244 -10.22 -12.50 -18.01
C ILE A 244 -9.08 -11.87 -17.21
N GLU A 245 -8.06 -11.40 -17.89
CA GLU A 245 -6.92 -10.69 -17.30
C GLU A 245 -7.07 -9.19 -17.52
N PHE A 246 -6.94 -8.42 -16.44
CA PHE A 246 -6.93 -6.96 -16.51
C PHE A 246 -5.56 -6.45 -16.95
N ILE A 247 -5.52 -5.61 -17.99
CA ILE A 247 -4.28 -5.03 -18.52
C ILE A 247 -4.12 -3.59 -18.05
N GLY A 248 -5.20 -2.82 -18.08
CA GLY A 248 -5.18 -1.39 -17.81
C GLY A 248 -6.46 -0.72 -18.25
N ARG A 249 -6.37 0.56 -18.59
CA ARG A 249 -7.54 1.36 -19.01
C ARG A 249 -7.33 1.97 -20.38
N VAL A 250 -8.42 2.07 -21.14
CA VAL A 250 -8.43 2.79 -22.42
C VAL A 250 -8.69 4.29 -22.23
N ASP A 251 -9.28 4.67 -21.09
CA ASP A 251 -9.57 6.06 -20.73
C ASP A 251 -8.65 6.58 -19.60
N ASN A 252 -8.85 7.84 -19.19
CA ASN A 252 -8.02 8.54 -18.21
C ASN A 252 -8.39 8.23 -16.74
N GLN A 253 -9.26 7.25 -16.46
CA GLN A 253 -9.61 6.95 -15.06
C GLN A 253 -8.44 6.30 -14.35
N VAL A 254 -8.34 6.56 -13.05
CA VAL A 254 -7.22 6.09 -12.23
C VAL A 254 -7.72 5.54 -10.90
N LYS A 255 -6.98 4.59 -10.33
CA LYS A 255 -7.19 4.16 -8.94
C LYS A 255 -6.27 4.98 -8.04
N ILE A 256 -6.85 5.71 -7.09
CA ILE A 256 -6.14 6.50 -6.08
C ILE A 256 -6.57 5.98 -4.71
N ARG A 257 -5.62 5.43 -3.94
CA ARG A 257 -5.88 4.89 -2.60
C ARG A 257 -7.04 3.86 -2.56
N GLY A 258 -7.14 3.01 -3.58
CA GLY A 258 -8.22 2.03 -3.73
C GLY A 258 -9.55 2.57 -4.28
N PHE A 259 -9.66 3.87 -4.55
CA PHE A 259 -10.87 4.48 -5.11
C PHE A 259 -10.75 4.68 -6.62
N ARG A 260 -11.84 4.37 -7.35
CA ARG A 260 -11.97 4.68 -8.78
C ARG A 260 -12.27 6.17 -8.94
N VAL A 261 -11.30 6.91 -9.49
CA VAL A 261 -11.38 8.36 -9.66
C VAL A 261 -11.42 8.72 -11.14
N GLU A 262 -12.45 9.49 -11.51
CA GLU A 262 -12.62 10.10 -12.82
C GLU A 262 -11.88 11.44 -12.86
N LEU A 263 -10.75 11.52 -13.57
CA LEU A 263 -9.97 12.76 -13.62
C LEU A 263 -10.80 13.92 -14.19
N ASP A 264 -11.64 13.64 -15.17
CA ASP A 264 -12.55 14.62 -15.78
C ASP A 264 -13.58 15.17 -14.76
N GLU A 265 -13.94 14.43 -13.70
CA GLU A 265 -14.83 14.93 -12.64
C GLU A 265 -14.15 16.02 -11.83
N ILE A 266 -12.87 15.81 -11.50
CA ILE A 266 -12.04 16.80 -10.81
C ILE A 266 -11.83 18.00 -11.72
N GLU A 267 -11.55 17.79 -13.02
CA GLU A 267 -11.43 18.86 -14.02
C GLU A 267 -12.73 19.68 -14.10
N HIS A 268 -13.90 19.05 -14.16
CA HIS A 268 -15.20 19.76 -14.17
C HIS A 268 -15.46 20.53 -12.89
N ALA A 269 -15.10 19.97 -11.73
CA ALA A 269 -15.22 20.66 -10.45
C ALA A 269 -14.31 21.91 -10.42
N LEU A 270 -13.09 21.79 -10.92
CA LEU A 270 -12.16 22.91 -11.08
C LEU A 270 -12.71 23.98 -12.03
N LEU A 271 -13.24 23.59 -13.19
CA LEU A 271 -13.80 24.51 -14.19
C LEU A 271 -15.06 25.26 -13.73
N LYS A 272 -15.76 24.77 -12.69
CA LYS A 272 -16.88 25.49 -12.08
C LYS A 272 -16.43 26.65 -11.19
N LEU A 273 -15.15 26.67 -10.78
CA LEU A 273 -14.60 27.73 -9.97
C LEU A 273 -14.39 28.98 -10.84
N PRO A 274 -14.79 30.17 -10.38
CA PRO A 274 -14.72 31.41 -11.17
C PRO A 274 -13.29 31.83 -11.56
N HIS A 275 -12.28 31.22 -10.94
CA HIS A 275 -10.88 31.54 -11.11
C HIS A 275 -10.17 30.69 -12.19
N VAL A 276 -10.74 29.53 -12.53
CA VAL A 276 -10.12 28.55 -13.41
C VAL A 276 -10.68 28.71 -14.82
N LYS A 277 -9.81 29.03 -15.78
CA LYS A 277 -10.15 29.15 -17.20
C LYS A 277 -10.12 27.77 -17.88
N GLU A 278 -9.08 26.99 -17.61
CA GLU A 278 -8.90 25.64 -18.13
C GLU A 278 -8.27 24.75 -17.05
N ALA A 279 -8.59 23.46 -17.02
CA ALA A 279 -8.04 22.49 -16.08
C ALA A 279 -7.72 21.17 -16.76
N ALA A 280 -6.66 20.51 -16.30
CA ALA A 280 -6.32 19.13 -16.65
C ALA A 280 -5.77 18.44 -15.41
N VAL A 281 -6.25 17.24 -15.09
CA VAL A 281 -5.76 16.47 -13.94
C VAL A 281 -5.08 15.21 -14.44
N VAL A 282 -3.95 14.86 -13.81
CA VAL A 282 -3.22 13.60 -14.07
C VAL A 282 -2.93 12.88 -12.76
N ALA A 283 -2.83 11.56 -12.81
CA ALA A 283 -2.20 10.80 -11.74
C ALA A 283 -0.73 10.56 -12.08
N ARG A 284 0.18 10.90 -11.17
CA ARG A 284 1.60 10.55 -11.26
C ARG A 284 2.00 9.63 -10.13
N GLU A 285 2.75 8.61 -10.47
CA GLU A 285 3.38 7.72 -9.51
C GLU A 285 4.72 8.34 -9.08
N MET A 286 4.84 8.72 -7.82
CA MET A 286 6.07 9.32 -7.27
C MET A 286 7.00 8.25 -6.66
N GLN A 287 6.41 7.14 -6.21
CA GLN A 287 7.05 5.93 -5.67
C GLN A 287 6.19 4.71 -6.05
N PRO A 288 6.72 3.47 -6.08
CA PRO A 288 5.94 2.28 -6.43
C PRO A 288 4.63 2.17 -5.63
N ASN A 289 3.49 2.02 -6.31
CA ASN A 289 2.13 1.97 -5.75
C ASN A 289 1.65 3.26 -5.04
N ASN A 290 2.37 4.39 -5.14
CA ASN A 290 1.96 5.68 -4.59
C ASN A 290 1.63 6.68 -5.70
N LYS A 291 0.39 6.61 -6.19
CA LYS A 291 -0.16 7.53 -7.17
C LYS A 291 -0.74 8.77 -6.50
N ARG A 292 -0.33 9.95 -6.96
CA ARG A 292 -0.80 11.26 -6.52
C ARG A 292 -1.50 12.00 -7.65
N LEU A 293 -2.57 12.71 -7.31
CA LEU A 293 -3.31 13.55 -8.25
C LEU A 293 -2.63 14.93 -8.37
N ILE A 294 -2.35 15.35 -9.59
CA ILE A 294 -1.77 16.66 -9.90
C ILE A 294 -2.72 17.40 -10.82
N ALA A 295 -3.16 18.58 -10.40
CA ALA A 295 -4.03 19.45 -11.17
C ALA A 295 -3.21 20.54 -11.87
N TYR A 296 -3.30 20.59 -13.19
CA TYR A 296 -2.82 21.69 -13.98
C TYR A 296 -3.96 22.65 -14.27
N ILE A 297 -3.74 23.94 -14.10
CA ILE A 297 -4.76 24.97 -14.26
C ILE A 297 -4.23 26.17 -15.05
N ILE A 298 -5.10 26.77 -15.86
CA ILE A 298 -4.90 28.11 -16.44
C ILE A 298 -5.87 29.04 -15.74
N LEU A 299 -5.38 30.16 -15.22
CA LEU A 299 -6.21 31.15 -14.52
C LEU A 299 -6.79 32.20 -15.47
N ASN A 300 -7.88 32.84 -15.06
CA ASN A 300 -8.42 34.01 -15.77
C ASN A 300 -7.46 35.21 -15.70
N GLN A 301 -7.43 36.05 -16.74
CA GLN A 301 -6.51 37.19 -16.83
C GLN A 301 -6.67 38.14 -15.63
N GLY A 302 -5.55 38.53 -15.02
CA GLY A 302 -5.52 39.46 -13.88
C GLY A 302 -5.68 38.80 -12.51
N GLN A 303 -5.73 37.46 -12.43
CA GLN A 303 -5.79 36.71 -11.17
C GLN A 303 -4.45 36.02 -10.89
N THR A 304 -3.81 36.39 -9.77
CA THR A 304 -2.51 35.85 -9.37
C THR A 304 -2.46 35.33 -7.92
N LYS A 305 -3.62 35.11 -7.27
CA LYS A 305 -3.75 34.46 -5.94
C LYS A 305 -5.11 33.73 -5.88
N ALA A 306 -5.30 32.54 -5.29
CA ALA A 306 -4.42 31.61 -4.60
C ALA A 306 -4.91 30.17 -4.86
N VAL A 307 -3.99 29.27 -5.22
CA VAL A 307 -4.24 27.82 -5.32
C VAL A 307 -4.94 27.27 -4.07
N ASP A 308 -4.64 27.85 -2.90
CA ASP A 308 -5.24 27.54 -1.60
C ASP A 308 -6.76 27.73 -1.59
N GLN A 309 -7.25 28.81 -2.21
CA GLN A 309 -8.69 29.07 -2.31
C GLN A 309 -9.34 28.07 -3.27
N ILE A 310 -8.68 27.79 -4.41
CA ILE A 310 -9.14 26.76 -5.37
C ILE A 310 -9.27 25.40 -4.68
N LYS A 311 -8.29 25.04 -3.85
CA LYS A 311 -8.30 23.78 -3.09
C LYS A 311 -9.39 23.77 -2.02
N ALA A 312 -9.53 24.84 -1.24
CA ALA A 312 -10.57 24.96 -0.20
C ALA A 312 -11.98 24.90 -0.81
N ASP A 313 -12.18 25.56 -1.95
CA ASP A 313 -13.45 25.51 -2.68
C ASP A 313 -13.69 24.11 -3.26
N LEU A 314 -12.65 23.43 -3.74
CA LEU A 314 -12.76 22.07 -4.27
C LEU A 314 -13.12 21.06 -3.17
N GLN A 315 -12.59 21.20 -1.97
CA GLN A 315 -12.89 20.34 -0.80
C GLN A 315 -14.36 20.42 -0.36
N GLN A 316 -15.07 21.52 -0.66
CA GLN A 316 -16.51 21.61 -0.41
C GLN A 316 -17.35 20.76 -1.37
N HIS A 317 -16.78 20.34 -2.50
CA HIS A 317 -17.50 19.70 -3.60
C HIS A 317 -17.02 18.27 -3.91
N LEU A 318 -15.81 17.91 -3.48
CA LEU A 318 -15.19 16.60 -3.71
C LEU A 318 -14.72 15.98 -2.39
N PRO A 319 -14.79 14.64 -2.25
CA PRO A 319 -14.22 13.94 -1.11
C PRO A 319 -12.68 14.00 -1.13
N ASP A 320 -12.06 13.85 0.04
CA ASP A 320 -10.61 14.06 0.23
C ASP A 320 -9.72 13.22 -0.71
N TYR A 321 -10.12 12.00 -1.05
CA TYR A 321 -9.35 11.13 -1.96
C TYR A 321 -9.36 11.60 -3.43
N MET A 322 -10.29 12.48 -3.82
CA MET A 322 -10.34 13.10 -5.15
C MET A 322 -9.59 14.44 -5.19
N LEU A 323 -9.13 14.97 -4.05
CA LEU A 323 -8.43 16.25 -4.02
C LEU A 323 -7.01 16.10 -4.59
N PRO A 324 -6.62 16.92 -5.59
CA PRO A 324 -5.24 17.00 -6.04
C PRO A 324 -4.30 17.36 -4.90
N SER A 325 -3.20 16.63 -4.79
CA SER A 325 -2.14 16.91 -3.80
C SER A 325 -1.22 18.05 -4.24
N ALA A 326 -1.23 18.40 -5.53
CA ALA A 326 -0.42 19.47 -6.10
C ALA A 326 -1.16 20.21 -7.22
N PHE A 327 -0.89 21.51 -7.35
CA PHE A 327 -1.42 22.35 -8.42
C PHE A 327 -0.29 23.02 -9.19
N ILE A 328 -0.39 23.05 -10.52
CA ILE A 328 0.59 23.67 -11.42
C ILE A 328 -0.16 24.67 -12.30
N VAL A 329 0.21 25.95 -12.21
CA VAL A 329 -0.36 27.01 -13.04
C VAL A 329 0.43 27.11 -14.34
N LEU A 330 -0.26 27.05 -15.48
CA LEU A 330 0.34 27.20 -16.81
C LEU A 330 -0.24 28.42 -17.54
N ASP A 331 0.56 29.07 -18.37
CA ASP A 331 0.07 30.12 -19.27
C ASP A 331 -0.75 29.55 -20.44
N LYS A 332 -0.40 28.32 -20.86
CA LYS A 332 -1.06 27.58 -21.93
C LYS A 332 -0.89 26.08 -21.74
N PHE A 333 -1.87 25.31 -22.19
CA PHE A 333 -1.73 23.87 -22.29
C PHE A 333 -0.97 23.47 -23.56
N PRO A 334 -0.20 22.36 -23.52
CA PRO A 334 0.20 21.68 -24.74
C PRO A 334 -1.05 21.04 -25.36
N TYR A 335 -1.28 21.25 -26.65
CA TYR A 335 -2.38 20.63 -27.38
C TYR A 335 -1.84 19.72 -28.48
N LEU A 336 -2.53 18.61 -28.71
CA LEU A 336 -2.35 17.76 -29.88
C LEU A 336 -2.80 18.50 -31.15
N PRO A 337 -2.37 18.07 -32.35
CA PRO A 337 -2.88 18.61 -33.63
C PRO A 337 -4.41 18.52 -33.77
N SER A 338 -5.06 17.64 -33.00
CA SER A 338 -6.51 17.49 -32.92
C SER A 338 -7.22 18.56 -32.06
N GLY A 339 -6.47 19.47 -31.42
CA GLY A 339 -7.01 20.50 -30.53
C GLY A 339 -7.31 20.03 -29.10
N LYS A 340 -7.06 18.75 -28.77
CA LYS A 340 -7.18 18.21 -27.39
C LYS A 340 -5.90 18.48 -26.59
N ILE A 341 -6.02 18.63 -25.26
CA ILE A 341 -4.86 18.78 -24.37
C ILE A 341 -3.98 17.53 -24.45
N ASP A 342 -2.68 17.71 -24.70
CA ASP A 342 -1.67 16.66 -24.67
C ASP A 342 -1.20 16.42 -23.23
N ARG A 343 -1.89 15.52 -22.53
CA ARG A 343 -1.59 15.19 -21.13
C ARG A 343 -0.19 14.59 -20.92
N ARG A 344 0.41 13.98 -21.95
CA ARG A 344 1.77 13.40 -21.85
C ARG A 344 2.85 14.45 -21.93
N ALA A 345 2.58 15.54 -22.66
CA ALA A 345 3.47 16.69 -22.77
C ALA A 345 3.31 17.70 -21.61
N LEU A 346 2.41 17.44 -20.65
CA LEU A 346 2.27 18.31 -19.49
C LEU A 346 3.58 18.31 -18.67
N PRO A 347 4.18 19.49 -18.45
CA PRO A 347 5.47 19.59 -17.78
C PRO A 347 5.33 19.18 -16.32
N PHE A 348 6.40 18.65 -15.74
CA PHE A 348 6.44 18.40 -14.30
C PHE A 348 7.87 18.61 -13.81
N SER A 349 8.01 19.51 -12.85
CA SER A 349 9.20 19.69 -12.02
C SER A 349 8.70 20.00 -10.60
N PRO A 350 9.35 19.51 -9.53
CA PRO A 350 9.00 19.87 -8.16
C PRO A 350 8.90 21.39 -7.96
N GLU A 351 9.75 22.17 -8.65
CA GLU A 351 9.78 23.63 -8.63
C GLU A 351 8.57 24.31 -9.30
N MET A 352 7.84 23.57 -10.15
CA MET A 352 6.64 24.07 -10.84
C MET A 352 5.36 23.86 -10.03
N VAL A 353 5.43 23.04 -8.99
CA VAL A 353 4.32 22.93 -8.04
C VAL A 353 4.18 24.31 -7.42
N VAL A 354 3.01 24.92 -7.58
CA VAL A 354 2.66 26.06 -6.76
C VAL A 354 2.48 25.49 -5.37
N GLU A 355 3.58 25.43 -4.62
CA GLU A 355 3.51 25.32 -3.18
C GLU A 355 2.58 26.44 -2.75
N THR A 356 1.51 26.04 -2.09
CA THR A 356 0.64 26.97 -1.39
C THR A 356 1.57 27.92 -0.65
N GLN A 357 1.66 29.18 -1.07
CA GLN A 357 2.29 30.23 -0.27
C GLN A 357 1.33 30.49 0.89
N ARG A 358 1.17 29.47 1.75
CA ARG A 358 0.74 29.68 3.12
C ARG A 358 1.84 30.55 3.69
N GLU A 359 1.44 31.74 4.13
CA GLU A 359 2.31 32.60 4.90
C GLU A 359 2.91 31.72 6.00
N PHE A 360 4.24 31.58 6.03
CA PHE A 360 4.89 30.72 7.01
C PHE A 360 4.47 31.17 8.40
N VAL A 361 3.60 30.39 9.03
CA VAL A 361 3.18 30.63 10.40
C VAL A 361 4.15 29.87 11.30
N PRO A 362 4.98 30.58 12.10
CA PRO A 362 5.90 29.93 13.02
C PRO A 362 5.13 29.31 14.20
N PRO A 363 5.74 28.34 14.89
CA PRO A 363 5.25 27.86 16.17
C PRO A 363 5.02 28.98 17.18
N ALA A 364 3.83 29.01 17.79
CA ALA A 364 3.44 29.99 18.79
C ALA A 364 3.64 29.50 20.24
N ASN A 365 3.81 28.20 20.44
CA ASN A 365 3.97 27.59 21.76
C ASN A 365 4.95 26.41 21.74
N LYS A 366 5.32 25.92 22.93
CA LYS A 366 6.30 24.84 23.11
C LYS A 366 5.89 23.53 22.43
N LYS A 367 4.60 23.19 22.43
CA LYS A 367 4.11 21.95 21.79
C LYS A 367 4.24 22.03 20.28
N GLU A 368 3.83 23.16 19.70
CA GLU A 368 4.00 23.42 18.27
C GLU A 368 5.47 23.38 17.86
N GLN A 369 6.38 23.95 18.67
CA GLN A 369 7.81 23.93 18.36
C GLN A 369 8.36 22.50 18.35
N ILE A 370 8.02 21.69 19.36
CA ILE A 370 8.46 20.30 19.43
C ILE A 370 7.96 19.52 18.21
N LEU A 371 6.69 19.67 17.85
CA LEU A 371 6.10 18.97 16.70
C LEU A 371 6.69 19.44 15.37
N ALA A 372 6.95 20.75 15.21
CA ALA A 372 7.61 21.29 14.03
C ALA A 372 9.02 20.69 13.84
N ASP A 373 9.84 20.68 14.89
CA ASP A 373 11.18 20.09 14.84
C ASP A 373 11.13 18.59 14.48
N VAL A 374 10.15 17.86 15.06
CA VAL A 374 9.96 16.43 14.78
C VAL A 374 9.56 16.23 13.32
N TRP A 375 8.59 16.98 12.81
CA TRP A 375 8.15 16.87 11.42
C TRP A 375 9.26 17.21 10.43
N GLN A 376 10.05 18.26 10.68
CA GLN A 376 11.21 18.60 9.85
C GLN A 376 12.21 17.45 9.77
N SER A 377 12.51 16.82 10.91
CA SER A 377 13.44 15.68 10.97
C SER A 377 12.94 14.45 10.23
N VAL A 378 11.65 14.11 10.35
CA VAL A 378 11.07 12.88 9.77
C VAL A 378 10.74 13.06 8.29
N LEU A 379 10.20 14.22 7.89
CA LEU A 379 9.84 14.50 6.52
C LEU A 379 11.04 14.95 5.67
N GLY A 380 12.19 15.25 6.29
CA GLY A 380 13.38 15.72 5.60
C GLY A 380 13.23 17.12 4.99
N ILE A 381 12.34 17.95 5.56
CA ILE A 381 12.04 19.30 5.08
C ILE A 381 12.72 20.36 5.95
N GLN A 382 13.24 21.42 5.33
CA GLN A 382 13.96 22.48 6.06
C GLN A 382 13.05 23.35 6.92
N GLN A 383 11.82 23.60 6.48
CA GLN A 383 10.89 24.50 7.15
C GLN A 383 9.48 23.94 7.07
N VAL A 384 8.77 23.92 8.20
CA VAL A 384 7.37 23.49 8.29
C VAL A 384 6.55 24.58 8.99
N SER A 385 5.49 25.06 8.35
CA SER A 385 4.51 25.93 8.99
C SER A 385 3.59 25.11 9.87
N VAL A 386 3.12 25.70 10.98
CA VAL A 386 2.21 24.98 11.87
C VAL A 386 0.83 24.69 11.28
N GLU A 387 0.50 25.32 10.16
CA GLU A 387 -0.73 25.11 9.39
C GLU A 387 -0.52 24.14 8.22
N ASP A 388 0.69 23.63 8.01
CA ASP A 388 0.96 22.69 6.93
C ASP A 388 0.30 21.34 7.22
N ASN A 389 -0.27 20.75 6.17
CA ASN A 389 -0.92 19.45 6.26
C ASN A 389 0.11 18.32 6.14
N PHE A 390 0.10 17.40 7.11
CA PHE A 390 1.01 16.26 7.18
C PHE A 390 1.10 15.45 5.89
N PHE A 391 -0.06 15.10 5.31
CA PHE A 391 -0.15 14.22 4.14
C PHE A 391 0.20 14.94 2.84
N GLU A 392 0.04 16.25 2.81
CA GLU A 392 0.45 17.09 1.67
C GLU A 392 1.97 17.19 1.60
N LEU A 393 2.63 17.26 2.75
CA LEU A 393 4.09 17.24 2.89
C LEU A 393 4.70 15.85 2.62
N GLY A 394 3.89 14.89 2.18
CA GLY A 394 4.34 13.53 1.87
C GLY A 394 4.35 12.58 3.06
N GLY A 395 3.76 12.98 4.19
CA GLY A 395 3.51 12.11 5.32
C GLY A 395 2.61 10.92 4.95
N ASP A 396 2.90 9.77 5.54
CA ASP A 396 2.12 8.55 5.46
C ASP A 396 2.03 7.88 6.84
N SER A 397 1.45 6.69 6.90
CA SER A 397 1.31 5.93 8.15
C SER A 397 2.67 5.57 8.78
N ILE A 398 3.71 5.28 8.01
CA ILE A 398 5.04 4.93 8.55
C ILE A 398 5.70 6.17 9.16
N LEU A 399 5.68 7.28 8.44
CA LEU A 399 6.20 8.56 8.92
C LEU A 399 5.42 9.04 10.16
N SER A 400 4.11 8.74 10.24
CA SER A 400 3.31 9.05 11.42
C SER A 400 3.80 8.32 12.68
N ILE A 401 4.22 7.06 12.56
CA ILE A 401 4.76 6.26 13.69
C ILE A 401 6.09 6.86 14.16
N GLN A 402 6.98 7.22 13.23
CA GLN A 402 8.25 7.86 13.56
C GLN A 402 8.04 9.21 14.28
N ILE A 403 7.09 10.02 13.79
CA ILE A 403 6.70 11.29 14.43
C ILE A 403 6.17 11.04 15.85
N ILE A 404 5.32 10.04 16.05
CA ILE A 404 4.78 9.72 17.37
C ILE A 404 5.89 9.31 18.33
N ALA A 405 6.82 8.46 17.89
CA ALA A 405 7.95 8.00 18.70
C ALA A 405 8.85 9.18 19.12
N LEU A 406 9.23 10.05 18.19
CA LEU A 406 10.08 11.20 18.46
C LEU A 406 9.37 12.28 19.29
N ALA A 407 8.09 12.53 19.02
CA ALA A 407 7.27 13.44 19.84
C ALA A 407 7.20 12.93 21.29
N ARG A 408 7.04 11.62 21.49
CA ARG A 408 7.02 10.99 22.82
C ARG A 408 8.35 11.15 23.54
N GLN A 409 9.48 10.99 22.87
CA GLN A 409 10.81 11.26 23.44
C GLN A 409 10.94 12.70 23.92
N LYS A 410 10.34 13.65 23.19
CA LYS A 410 10.31 15.08 23.55
C LYS A 410 9.19 15.45 24.54
N GLY A 411 8.50 14.47 25.13
CA GLY A 411 7.49 14.68 26.16
C GLY A 411 6.07 15.00 25.66
N LEU A 412 5.80 14.80 24.36
CA LEU A 412 4.46 14.92 23.78
C LEU A 412 3.90 13.55 23.42
N GLN A 413 2.76 13.20 24.02
CA GLN A 413 2.03 12.01 23.66
C GLN A 413 0.93 12.37 22.65
N ILE A 414 1.08 11.80 21.46
CA ILE A 414 0.14 11.89 20.34
C ILE A 414 -0.16 10.47 19.84
N THR A 415 -1.37 10.23 19.34
CA THR A 415 -1.79 8.93 18.79
C THR A 415 -1.84 8.97 17.26
N PRO A 416 -1.77 7.81 16.58
CA PRO A 416 -1.97 7.74 15.14
C PRO A 416 -3.29 8.37 14.71
N VAL A 417 -4.39 8.06 15.41
CA VAL A 417 -5.73 8.62 15.17
C VAL A 417 -5.70 10.14 15.17
N GLN A 418 -4.97 10.75 16.10
CA GLN A 418 -4.87 12.20 16.20
C GLN A 418 -4.16 12.82 14.99
N ILE A 419 -3.11 12.20 14.43
CA ILE A 419 -2.44 12.72 13.22
C ILE A 419 -3.40 12.74 12.02
N PHE A 420 -4.24 11.72 11.88
CA PHE A 420 -5.21 11.66 10.78
C PHE A 420 -6.39 12.63 10.94
N GLN A 421 -6.83 12.88 12.18
CA GLN A 421 -7.91 13.83 12.47
C GLN A 421 -7.45 15.28 12.49
N TYR A 422 -6.26 15.52 13.02
CA TYR A 422 -5.66 16.83 13.24
C TYR A 422 -4.41 16.90 12.37
N GLN A 423 -4.61 17.26 11.11
CA GLN A 423 -3.60 17.05 10.08
C GLN A 423 -2.52 18.13 10.04
N THR A 424 -2.58 19.10 10.94
CA THR A 424 -1.61 20.21 11.05
C THR A 424 -0.98 20.23 12.43
N ILE A 425 0.24 20.77 12.54
CA ILE A 425 0.94 20.91 13.83
C ILE A 425 0.11 21.71 14.84
N ARG A 426 -0.58 22.76 14.41
CA ARG A 426 -1.42 23.58 15.29
C ARG A 426 -2.58 22.78 15.88
N GLN A 427 -3.27 22.02 15.04
CA GLN A 427 -4.36 21.15 15.48
C GLN A 427 -3.84 20.02 16.37
N LEU A 428 -2.68 19.43 16.05
CA LEU A 428 -2.05 18.39 16.87
C LEU A 428 -1.60 18.90 18.23
N ALA A 429 -0.95 20.05 18.26
CA ALA A 429 -0.50 20.68 19.50
C ALA A 429 -1.66 20.91 20.47
N PHE A 430 -2.86 21.20 19.96
CA PHE A 430 -4.07 21.36 20.76
C PHE A 430 -4.50 20.06 21.46
N VAL A 431 -4.36 18.91 20.81
CA VAL A 431 -4.79 17.60 21.35
C VAL A 431 -3.66 16.76 21.96
N ALA A 432 -2.40 17.16 21.78
CA ALA A 432 -1.24 16.51 22.34
C ALA A 432 -1.22 16.65 23.87
N THR A 433 -1.01 15.54 24.58
CA THR A 433 -0.86 15.54 26.04
C THR A 433 0.61 15.58 26.43
N GLU A 434 0.93 16.31 27.51
CA GLU A 434 2.30 16.37 28.02
C GLU A 434 2.54 15.21 28.97
N LYS A 435 3.71 14.57 28.81
CA LYS A 435 4.23 13.56 29.73
C LYS A 435 5.69 13.87 30.04
N GLU A 436 6.22 13.33 31.13
CA GLU A 436 7.66 13.44 31.42
C GLU A 436 8.46 12.92 30.23
N ALA A 437 9.36 13.78 29.72
CA ALA A 437 10.28 13.42 28.66
C ALA A 437 11.18 12.30 29.15
N ILE A 438 11.32 11.25 28.35
CA ILE A 438 12.24 10.15 28.66
C ILE A 438 13.64 10.65 28.33
N HIS A 439 14.39 11.10 29.34
CA HIS A 439 15.80 11.43 29.19
C HIS A 439 16.62 10.12 29.17
N ALA A 440 16.88 9.59 27.98
CA ALA A 440 17.85 8.52 27.80
C ALA A 440 19.27 9.12 27.69
N GLU A 441 20.24 8.52 28.38
CA GLU A 441 21.65 8.89 28.23
C GLU A 441 22.16 8.54 26.84
N GLN A 442 22.88 9.46 26.18
CA GLN A 442 23.38 9.30 24.80
C GLN A 442 24.86 8.88 24.74
N GLY A 443 25.25 7.93 25.58
CA GLY A 443 26.57 7.29 25.52
C GLY A 443 26.50 5.92 24.85
N LEU A 444 27.66 5.31 24.59
CA LEU A 444 27.72 3.89 24.21
C LEU A 444 27.04 3.07 25.31
N VAL A 445 26.01 2.31 24.95
CA VAL A 445 25.33 1.43 25.89
C VAL A 445 26.29 0.27 26.20
N THR A 446 26.58 0.09 27.49
CA THR A 446 27.39 -1.00 28.03
C THR A 446 26.68 -1.59 29.24
N GLY A 447 26.93 -2.87 29.53
CA GLY A 447 26.31 -3.55 30.67
C GLY A 447 25.07 -4.34 30.30
N THR A 448 24.20 -4.63 31.28
CA THR A 448 23.07 -5.55 31.12
C THR A 448 21.72 -4.83 31.17
N ALA A 449 20.76 -5.34 30.42
CA ALA A 449 19.37 -4.91 30.45
C ALA A 449 18.42 -6.12 30.37
N PRO A 450 17.14 -5.97 30.79
CA PRO A 450 16.13 -7.01 30.57
C PRO A 450 15.91 -7.24 29.07
N LEU A 451 15.53 -8.44 28.68
CA LEU A 451 15.13 -8.72 27.30
C LEU A 451 13.95 -7.84 26.90
N THR A 452 13.94 -7.38 25.65
CA THR A 452 12.72 -6.82 25.06
C THR A 452 11.68 -7.93 24.88
N PRO A 453 10.37 -7.60 24.78
CA PRO A 453 9.33 -8.60 24.59
C PRO A 453 9.59 -9.53 23.39
N ILE A 454 10.13 -9.00 22.29
CA ILE A 454 10.43 -9.79 21.09
C ILE A 454 11.64 -10.72 21.28
N GLN A 455 12.66 -10.28 22.03
CA GLN A 455 13.81 -11.13 22.37
C GLN A 455 13.41 -12.24 23.33
N GLN A 456 12.50 -11.95 24.28
CA GLN A 456 11.94 -12.96 25.16
C GLN A 456 11.14 -14.00 24.36
N TRP A 457 10.23 -13.56 23.49
CA TRP A 457 9.50 -14.45 22.58
C TRP A 457 10.43 -15.33 21.75
N PHE A 458 11.51 -14.76 21.20
CA PHE A 458 12.50 -15.48 20.40
C PHE A 458 13.18 -16.61 21.19
N ILE A 459 13.60 -16.34 22.43
CA ILE A 459 14.21 -17.36 23.31
C ILE A 459 13.20 -18.44 23.68
N GLU A 460 11.95 -18.06 23.95
CA GLU A 460 10.86 -18.97 24.28
C GLU A 460 10.50 -19.93 23.13
N GLN A 461 10.78 -19.57 21.88
CA GLN A 461 10.57 -20.47 20.73
C GLN A 461 11.49 -21.69 20.73
N ASN A 462 12.62 -21.63 21.45
CA ASN A 462 13.60 -22.73 21.56
C ASN A 462 14.00 -23.32 20.20
N PHE A 463 14.36 -22.44 19.24
CA PHE A 463 14.82 -22.86 17.92
C PHE A 463 16.00 -23.83 18.00
N LYS A 464 16.12 -24.72 17.01
CA LYS A 464 17.21 -25.71 16.97
C LYS A 464 18.58 -25.08 16.70
N HIS A 465 18.61 -24.01 15.90
CA HIS A 465 19.81 -23.26 15.52
C HIS A 465 19.49 -21.76 15.58
N PRO A 466 19.26 -21.20 16.78
CA PRO A 466 18.86 -19.80 16.93
C PRO A 466 19.90 -18.84 16.35
N GLU A 467 21.18 -19.20 16.35
CA GLU A 467 22.29 -18.46 15.75
C GLU A 467 22.20 -18.27 14.22
N HIS A 468 21.45 -19.12 13.52
CA HIS A 468 21.24 -19.01 12.08
C HIS A 468 20.11 -18.04 11.71
N TRP A 469 19.43 -17.45 12.70
CA TRP A 469 18.32 -16.54 12.48
C TRP A 469 18.82 -15.13 12.11
N ASN A 470 19.48 -15.04 10.95
CA ASN A 470 20.05 -13.81 10.43
C ASN A 470 19.34 -13.33 9.15
N GLN A 471 19.48 -12.03 8.90
CA GLN A 471 19.22 -11.42 7.61
C GLN A 471 20.54 -11.29 6.86
N SER A 472 20.52 -11.64 5.57
CA SER A 472 21.69 -11.46 4.72
C SER A 472 21.34 -10.82 3.38
N LEU A 473 22.23 -9.95 2.92
CA LEU A 473 22.11 -9.23 1.66
C LEU A 473 23.41 -9.34 0.87
N LEU A 474 23.33 -9.76 -0.39
CA LEU A 474 24.46 -9.82 -1.31
C LEU A 474 24.30 -8.75 -2.38
N LEU A 475 25.10 -7.69 -2.29
CA LEU A 475 25.09 -6.56 -3.20
C LEU A 475 26.10 -6.75 -4.34
N GLU A 476 25.72 -6.34 -5.54
CA GLU A 476 26.65 -6.16 -6.65
C GLU A 476 27.38 -4.82 -6.51
N VAL A 477 28.70 -4.84 -6.62
CA VAL A 477 29.54 -3.64 -6.55
C VAL A 477 30.32 -3.50 -7.85
N HIS A 478 30.07 -2.41 -8.58
CA HIS A 478 30.66 -2.18 -9.91
C HIS A 478 32.10 -1.64 -9.87
N GLN A 479 32.55 -1.15 -8.71
CA GLN A 479 33.91 -0.62 -8.52
C GLN A 479 34.58 -1.31 -7.34
N ALA A 480 35.89 -1.50 -7.43
CA ALA A 480 36.65 -2.11 -6.36
C ALA A 480 36.58 -1.25 -5.09
N LEU A 481 36.18 -1.84 -3.96
CA LEU A 481 36.16 -1.16 -2.67
C LEU A 481 37.55 -1.16 -2.03
N ASP A 482 37.91 -0.03 -1.43
CA ASP A 482 39.10 0.06 -0.61
C ASP A 482 38.90 -0.66 0.73
N LYS A 483 39.92 -1.43 1.14
CA LYS A 483 39.87 -2.27 2.33
C LYS A 483 39.75 -1.46 3.61
N ASP A 484 40.53 -0.40 3.73
CA ASP A 484 40.61 0.40 4.96
C ASP A 484 39.34 1.24 5.12
N HIS A 485 38.76 1.74 4.01
CA HIS A 485 37.48 2.43 4.04
C HIS A 485 36.33 1.53 4.51
N LEU A 486 36.21 0.32 3.95
CA LEU A 486 35.14 -0.59 4.36
C LEU A 486 35.31 -1.03 5.82
N LEU A 487 36.55 -1.23 6.30
CA LEU A 487 36.83 -1.48 7.72
C LEU A 487 36.37 -0.31 8.61
N ASN A 488 36.66 0.94 8.22
CA ASN A 488 36.26 2.13 8.97
C ASN A 488 34.74 2.33 8.99
N VAL A 489 34.05 2.04 7.89
CA VAL A 489 32.57 2.08 7.83
C VAL A 489 31.97 1.03 8.76
N THR A 490 32.47 -0.21 8.75
CA THR A 490 32.00 -1.24 9.67
C THR A 490 32.21 -0.84 11.12
N ARG A 491 33.37 -0.23 11.44
CA ARG A 491 33.63 0.31 12.78
C ARG A 491 32.61 1.39 13.15
N ALA A 492 32.36 2.36 12.27
CA ALA A 492 31.41 3.45 12.52
C ALA A 492 29.98 2.92 12.75
N LEU A 493 29.57 1.86 12.03
CA LEU A 493 28.27 1.21 12.25
C LEU A 493 28.18 0.58 13.65
N LEU A 494 29.22 -0.12 14.10
CA LEU A 494 29.27 -0.72 15.44
C LEU A 494 29.30 0.33 16.57
N GLU A 495 29.94 1.47 16.32
CA GLU A 495 29.96 2.60 17.27
C GLU A 495 28.60 3.27 17.35
N HIS A 496 27.94 3.47 16.21
CA HIS A 496 26.66 4.18 16.14
C HIS A 496 25.47 3.35 16.63
N HIS A 497 25.47 2.03 16.39
CA HIS A 497 24.35 1.15 16.71
C HIS A 497 24.72 0.13 17.79
N ASP A 498 24.30 0.39 19.04
CA ASP A 498 24.55 -0.50 20.18
C ASP A 498 24.01 -1.93 19.95
N ALA A 499 22.94 -2.07 19.17
CA ALA A 499 22.31 -3.35 18.86
C ALA A 499 23.29 -4.35 18.22
N PHE A 500 24.28 -3.89 17.44
CA PHE A 500 25.29 -4.80 16.87
C PHE A 500 26.29 -5.31 17.91
N ARG A 501 26.45 -4.61 19.03
CA ARG A 501 27.31 -5.03 20.17
C ARG A 501 26.54 -5.81 21.24
N LEU A 502 25.29 -6.13 20.96
CA LEU A 502 24.46 -6.93 21.84
C LEU A 502 24.86 -8.42 21.80
N HIS A 503 24.77 -9.08 22.95
CA HIS A 503 24.75 -10.54 23.08
C HIS A 503 23.86 -10.96 24.26
N LEU A 504 23.44 -12.23 24.26
CA LEU A 504 22.68 -12.84 25.33
C LEU A 504 23.61 -13.30 26.45
N ALA A 505 23.31 -12.89 27.68
CA ALA A 505 23.99 -13.35 28.89
C ALA A 505 23.05 -14.23 29.71
N TYR A 506 23.50 -15.44 30.06
CA TYR A 506 22.76 -16.38 30.90
C TYR A 506 23.28 -16.28 32.34
N GLU A 507 22.62 -15.48 33.18
CA GLU A 507 23.03 -15.25 34.57
C GLU A 507 22.00 -15.84 35.54
N GLN A 508 22.44 -16.69 36.49
CA GLN A 508 21.69 -17.15 37.68
C GLN A 508 20.16 -17.25 37.49
N GLU A 509 19.72 -18.08 36.54
CA GLU A 509 18.31 -18.39 36.19
C GLU A 509 17.55 -17.39 35.30
N LYS A 510 18.18 -16.33 34.77
CA LYS A 510 17.55 -15.42 33.81
C LYS A 510 18.46 -15.12 32.60
N THR A 511 17.85 -15.07 31.42
CA THR A 511 18.52 -14.59 30.22
C THR A 511 18.34 -13.07 30.14
N MET A 512 19.44 -12.36 29.95
CA MET A 512 19.48 -10.90 29.87
C MET A 512 20.18 -10.48 28.59
N GLN A 513 19.90 -9.26 28.14
CA GLN A 513 20.64 -8.65 27.05
C GLN A 513 21.88 -7.97 27.63
N LYS A 514 23.05 -8.12 26.99
CA LYS A 514 24.31 -7.52 27.41
C LYS A 514 24.98 -6.81 26.24
N PHE A 515 25.36 -5.56 26.46
CA PHE A 515 26.04 -4.74 25.47
C PHE A 515 27.53 -4.68 25.77
N SER A 516 28.33 -5.11 24.80
CA SER A 516 29.79 -5.08 24.88
C SER A 516 30.35 -3.72 24.47
N ASP A 517 31.59 -3.46 24.90
CA ASP A 517 32.43 -2.43 24.28
C ASP A 517 32.71 -2.74 22.80
N MET A 518 33.40 -1.81 22.12
CA MET A 518 33.85 -2.03 20.76
C MET A 518 34.75 -3.28 20.66
N PRO A 519 34.53 -4.16 19.66
CA PRO A 519 35.35 -5.35 19.50
C PRO A 519 36.77 -4.97 19.06
N GLU A 520 37.77 -5.73 19.54
CA GLU A 520 39.17 -5.56 19.13
C GLU A 520 39.36 -5.85 17.63
N GLU A 521 38.65 -6.87 17.12
CA GLU A 521 38.62 -7.20 15.70
C GLU A 521 37.26 -6.83 15.10
N ILE A 522 37.29 -5.99 14.07
CA ILE A 522 36.08 -5.61 13.32
C ILE A 522 35.72 -6.76 12.37
N PRO A 523 34.46 -7.23 12.34
CA PRO A 523 34.00 -8.38 11.55
C PRO A 523 33.83 -8.00 10.06
N CYS A 524 34.94 -7.62 9.43
CA CYS A 524 35.01 -7.15 8.05
C CYS A 524 36.06 -7.96 7.28
N TYR A 525 35.59 -8.82 6.37
CA TYR A 525 36.41 -9.81 5.68
C TYR A 525 36.59 -9.47 4.20
N PHE A 526 37.76 -9.78 3.66
CA PHE A 526 38.11 -9.49 2.27
C PHE A 526 38.62 -10.76 1.60
N PHE A 527 37.97 -11.14 0.51
CA PHE A 527 38.29 -12.33 -0.27
C PHE A 527 38.69 -11.91 -1.67
N ASP A 528 39.94 -12.18 -2.03
CA ASP A 528 40.43 -11.95 -3.39
C ASP A 528 40.22 -13.21 -4.25
N LEU A 529 39.25 -13.13 -5.15
CA LEU A 529 38.83 -14.21 -6.04
C LEU A 529 39.27 -13.98 -7.49
N GLN A 530 40.04 -12.91 -7.76
CA GLN A 530 40.42 -12.52 -9.13
C GLN A 530 41.22 -13.61 -9.88
N ASN A 531 41.91 -14.49 -9.12
CA ASN A 531 42.72 -15.57 -9.66
C ASN A 531 41.98 -16.92 -9.76
N LEU A 532 40.70 -16.98 -9.34
CA LEU A 532 39.91 -18.21 -9.44
C LEU A 532 39.34 -18.38 -10.86
N PRO A 533 39.20 -19.64 -11.33
CA PRO A 533 38.42 -19.93 -12.53
C PRO A 533 36.99 -19.37 -12.42
N ARG A 534 36.50 -18.74 -13.50
CA ARG A 534 35.20 -18.02 -13.50
C ARG A 534 34.02 -18.89 -13.08
N ASP A 535 34.05 -20.17 -13.43
CA ASP A 535 33.06 -21.19 -13.06
C ASP A 535 33.07 -21.56 -11.57
N GLN A 536 34.17 -21.29 -10.86
CA GLN A 536 34.32 -21.58 -9.42
C GLN A 536 34.04 -20.37 -8.52
N ILE A 537 34.02 -19.15 -9.07
CA ILE A 537 33.80 -17.91 -8.30
C ILE A 537 32.46 -17.95 -7.57
N LYS A 538 31.39 -18.41 -8.25
CA LYS A 538 30.06 -18.50 -7.65
C LYS A 538 30.04 -19.44 -6.44
N GLU A 539 30.60 -20.64 -6.59
CA GLU A 539 30.67 -21.63 -5.50
C GLU A 539 31.51 -21.12 -4.32
N ALA A 540 32.62 -20.42 -4.59
CA ALA A 540 33.45 -19.82 -3.55
C ALA A 540 32.69 -18.77 -2.73
N ILE A 541 31.88 -17.92 -3.39
CA ILE A 541 31.03 -16.93 -2.73
C ILE A 541 29.94 -17.63 -1.91
N GLU A 542 29.21 -18.58 -2.49
CA GLU A 542 28.14 -19.32 -1.80
C GLU A 542 28.66 -20.08 -0.57
N SER A 543 29.79 -20.78 -0.70
CA SER A 543 30.44 -21.50 0.41
C SER A 543 30.87 -20.56 1.54
N THR A 544 31.44 -19.40 1.19
CA THR A 544 31.87 -18.40 2.18
C THR A 544 30.67 -17.73 2.84
N ALA A 545 29.65 -17.36 2.06
CA ALA A 545 28.43 -16.76 2.57
C ALA A 545 27.70 -17.70 3.54
N ALA A 546 27.59 -18.99 3.21
CA ALA A 546 27.02 -20.00 4.09
C ALA A 546 27.78 -20.09 5.42
N LYS A 547 29.12 -20.11 5.39
CA LYS A 547 29.96 -20.14 6.60
C LYS A 547 29.71 -18.93 7.50
N LEU A 548 29.65 -17.73 6.92
CA LEU A 548 29.43 -16.48 7.66
C LEU A 548 28.01 -16.38 8.23
N GLN A 549 27.00 -16.88 7.52
CA GLN A 549 25.63 -16.97 8.05
C GLN A 549 25.53 -17.94 9.23
N THR A 550 26.38 -18.97 9.28
CA THR A 550 26.42 -19.93 10.38
C THR A 550 27.43 -19.60 11.49
N SER A 551 28.10 -18.43 11.44
CA SER A 551 29.21 -18.12 12.36
C SER A 551 28.82 -17.35 13.61
N PHE A 552 27.58 -16.88 13.73
CA PHE A 552 27.16 -16.15 14.93
C PHE A 552 27.12 -17.04 16.17
N ASP A 553 27.44 -16.45 17.31
CA ASP A 553 27.31 -17.04 18.63
C ASP A 553 26.51 -16.04 19.45
N LEU A 554 25.28 -16.37 19.85
CA LEU A 554 24.40 -15.41 20.52
C LEU A 554 24.93 -14.97 21.89
N GLN A 555 25.96 -15.64 22.43
CA GLN A 555 26.65 -15.25 23.67
C GLN A 555 27.82 -14.31 23.41
N LYS A 556 28.11 -13.96 22.16
CA LYS A 556 29.22 -13.09 21.77
C LYS A 556 28.77 -12.00 20.81
N ALA A 557 29.25 -10.79 21.08
CA ALA A 557 29.19 -9.69 20.13
C ALA A 557 30.41 -9.74 19.20
N PRO A 558 30.35 -9.17 17.98
CA PRO A 558 29.19 -8.47 17.39
C PRO A 558 28.23 -9.37 16.60
N LEU A 559 26.98 -8.94 16.47
CA LEU A 559 25.93 -9.60 15.69
C LEU A 559 25.82 -9.07 14.24
N LEU A 560 26.94 -8.56 13.70
CA LEU A 560 27.10 -8.05 12.34
C LEU A 560 28.38 -8.66 11.74
N CYS A 561 28.33 -9.00 10.45
CA CYS A 561 29.48 -9.42 9.66
C CYS A 561 29.37 -8.85 8.24
N ILE A 562 30.48 -8.33 7.71
CA ILE A 562 30.57 -7.82 6.34
C ILE A 562 31.69 -8.57 5.61
N ALA A 563 31.43 -9.01 4.38
CA ALA A 563 32.42 -9.67 3.53
C ALA A 563 32.42 -9.10 2.12
N TYR A 564 33.58 -8.66 1.65
CA TYR A 564 33.80 -8.19 0.30
C TYR A 564 34.54 -9.23 -0.54
N PHE A 565 34.03 -9.50 -1.73
CA PHE A 565 34.58 -10.43 -2.70
C PHE A 565 35.06 -9.68 -3.94
N ASN A 566 36.39 -9.58 -4.11
CA ASN A 566 37.01 -9.05 -5.32
C ASN A 566 37.02 -10.14 -6.40
N THR A 567 36.17 -10.02 -7.39
CA THR A 567 36.02 -10.97 -8.50
C THR A 567 36.80 -10.60 -9.77
N GLY A 568 37.73 -9.64 -9.70
CA GLY A 568 38.50 -9.18 -10.86
C GLY A 568 37.61 -8.51 -11.91
N ASP A 569 37.54 -9.09 -13.12
CA ASP A 569 36.79 -8.50 -14.25
C ASP A 569 35.27 -8.67 -14.16
N LEU A 570 34.76 -9.49 -13.24
CA LEU A 570 33.33 -9.64 -12.98
C LEU A 570 32.87 -8.61 -11.94
N PRO A 571 31.59 -8.22 -11.91
CA PRO A 571 31.08 -7.35 -10.86
C PRO A 571 31.34 -7.95 -9.47
N HIS A 572 31.96 -7.15 -8.60
CA HIS A 572 32.31 -7.56 -7.24
C HIS A 572 31.06 -7.81 -6.40
N ARG A 573 31.25 -8.41 -5.22
CA ARG A 573 30.15 -8.67 -4.29
C ARG A 573 30.45 -8.17 -2.89
N LEU A 574 29.45 -7.60 -2.24
CA LEU A 574 29.47 -7.23 -0.84
C LEU A 574 28.35 -7.97 -0.12
N LEU A 575 28.72 -8.88 0.78
CA LEU A 575 27.80 -9.58 1.66
C LEU A 575 27.71 -8.83 2.99
N ILE A 576 26.50 -8.60 3.46
CA ILE A 576 26.19 -8.09 4.79
C ILE A 576 25.33 -9.14 5.46
N VAL A 577 25.71 -9.57 6.66
CA VAL A 577 24.97 -10.54 7.48
C VAL A 577 24.76 -9.95 8.86
N VAL A 578 23.51 -9.92 9.33
CA VAL A 578 23.14 -9.37 10.64
C VAL A 578 22.17 -10.30 11.33
N HIS A 579 22.38 -10.59 12.60
CA HIS A 579 21.42 -11.39 13.35
C HIS A 579 20.13 -10.60 13.62
N HIS A 580 18.97 -11.24 13.53
CA HIS A 580 17.66 -10.59 13.74
C HIS A 580 17.45 -10.04 15.16
N LEU A 581 18.27 -10.44 16.13
CA LEU A 581 18.28 -9.80 17.46
C LEU A 581 18.75 -8.35 17.43
N ALA A 582 19.49 -7.95 16.39
CA ALA A 582 20.06 -6.63 16.23
C ALA A 582 19.39 -5.78 15.13
N MET A 583 18.63 -6.40 14.20
CA MET A 583 18.10 -5.74 13.01
C MET A 583 16.79 -6.37 12.53
N ASP A 584 15.80 -5.53 12.22
CA ASP A 584 14.52 -5.90 11.60
C ASP A 584 14.46 -5.45 10.14
N GLY A 585 13.26 -5.28 9.56
CA GLY A 585 13.11 -4.86 8.16
C GLY A 585 13.14 -3.34 7.92
N VAL A 586 13.03 -2.53 8.98
CA VAL A 586 13.08 -1.06 8.92
C VAL A 586 14.47 -0.55 9.28
N SER A 587 15.13 -1.24 10.22
CA SER A 587 16.54 -1.05 10.60
C SER A 587 17.46 -1.28 9.40
#